data_AF-A7B1X7-F1
#
_entry.id   AF-A7B1X7-F1
#
_cell.length_a   1.000
_cell.length_b   1.000
_cell.length_c   1.000
_cell.angle_alpha   90.00
_cell.angle_beta   90.00
_cell.angle_gamma   90.00
#
_symmetry.space_group_name_H-M   'P 1'
#
loop_
_entity.id
_entity.type
_entity.pdbx_description
1 polymer ?
#
loop_
_entity_poly.entity_id
_entity_poly.type
_entity_poly.pdbx_seq_one_letter_code
_entity_poly.pdbx_strand_id
1 'polypeptide(L)'
;MHELGIIVHITKTLQNVAKENNLSEIGSVTLEIGEVSTIVPDYLTDCWKYYRKKFPLIEHSELKIEILPATTYCEDCRQTYPTVEFGRQCPYCKSPNTYLVCGDECNIKEIEAQ
;
A
#
# COMPACT_ATOMS: atom_id res chain seq x y z
N MET A 1 -0.14 14.87 7.79
CA MET A 1 -0.68 14.07 8.94
C MET A 1 -1.46 12.84 8.46
N HIS A 2 -1.43 12.50 7.16
CA HIS A 2 -2.17 11.39 6.55
C HIS A 2 -1.41 10.07 6.70
N GLU A 3 -0.11 10.09 6.42
CA GLU A 3 0.84 8.96 6.45
C GLU A 3 1.04 8.43 7.88
N LEU A 4 1.07 9.32 8.87
CA LEU A 4 1.15 8.92 10.27
C LEU A 4 -0.10 8.12 10.70
N GLY A 5 -1.28 8.45 10.17
CA GLY A 5 -2.50 7.69 10.39
C GLY A 5 -2.35 6.26 9.87
N ILE A 6 -1.82 6.11 8.65
CA ILE A 6 -1.56 4.80 8.02
C ILE A 6 -0.64 3.95 8.91
N ILE A 7 0.48 4.50 9.37
CA ILE A 7 1.42 3.80 10.27
C ILE A 7 0.76 3.36 11.58
N VAL A 8 -0.07 4.22 12.18
CA VAL A 8 -0.82 3.88 13.40
C VAL A 8 -1.79 2.71 13.15
N HIS A 9 -2.50 2.73 12.02
CA HIS A 9 -3.40 1.64 11.64
C HIS A 9 -2.64 0.32 11.39
N ILE A 10 -1.54 0.37 10.63
CA ILE A 10 -0.68 -0.80 10.39
C ILE A 10 -0.19 -1.38 11.71
N THR A 11 0.35 -0.55 12.60
CA THR A 11 0.91 -1.05 13.87
C THR A 11 -0.14 -1.72 14.74
N LYS A 12 -1.39 -1.23 14.75
CA LYS A 12 -2.49 -1.90 15.45
C LYS A 12 -2.76 -3.29 14.87
N THR A 13 -2.75 -3.42 13.54
CA THR A 13 -2.90 -4.72 12.87
C THR A 13 -1.75 -5.66 13.24
N LEU A 14 -0.51 -5.18 13.21
CA LEU A 14 0.68 -5.95 13.59
C LEU A 14 0.60 -6.44 15.04
N GLN A 15 0.15 -5.59 15.96
CA GLN A 15 -0.05 -5.97 17.36
C GLN A 15 -1.10 -7.07 17.54
N ASN A 16 -2.18 -7.04 16.76
CA ASN A 16 -3.20 -8.09 16.80
C ASN A 16 -2.63 -9.41 16.27
N VAL A 17 -1.98 -9.38 15.10
CA VAL A 17 -1.34 -10.56 14.51
C VAL A 17 -0.28 -11.15 15.43
N ALA A 18 0.55 -10.31 16.07
CA ALA A 18 1.56 -10.77 17.01
C ALA A 18 0.95 -11.43 18.25
N LYS A 19 -0.15 -10.88 18.78
CA LYS A 19 -0.87 -11.52 19.91
C LYS A 19 -1.47 -12.86 19.52
N GLU A 20 -2.11 -12.94 18.35
CA GLU A 20 -2.73 -14.18 17.87
C GLU A 20 -1.70 -15.29 17.63
N ASN A 21 -0.49 -14.93 17.21
CA ASN A 21 0.58 -15.88 16.89
C ASN A 21 1.66 -15.99 17.98
N ASN A 22 1.46 -15.35 19.15
CA ASN A 22 2.45 -15.30 20.25
C ASN A 22 3.85 -14.83 19.82
N LEU A 23 3.91 -13.87 18.89
CA LEU A 23 5.16 -13.30 18.40
C LEU A 23 5.66 -12.22 19.35
N SER A 24 6.95 -12.28 19.69
CA SER A 24 7.65 -11.23 20.41
C SER A 24 8.24 -10.17 19.50
N GLU A 25 8.47 -10.49 18.22
CA GLU A 25 9.18 -9.66 17.25
C GLU A 25 8.69 -9.91 15.82
N ILE A 26 8.76 -8.86 14.99
CA ILE A 26 8.44 -8.90 13.56
C ILE A 26 9.70 -8.53 12.77
N GLY A 27 10.13 -9.40 11.86
CA GLY A 27 11.30 -9.21 11.02
C GLY A 27 11.07 -8.21 9.89
N SER A 28 9.99 -8.36 9.13
CA SER A 28 9.64 -7.40 8.07
C SER A 28 8.14 -7.29 7.80
N VAL A 29 7.73 -6.15 7.25
CA VAL A 29 6.36 -5.87 6.82
C VAL A 29 6.41 -5.38 5.38
N THR A 30 5.69 -6.06 4.50
CA THR A 30 5.57 -5.68 3.08
C THR A 30 4.23 -5.01 2.85
N LEU A 31 4.25 -3.76 2.39
CA LEU A 31 3.06 -3.02 1.99
C LEU A 31 2.94 -2.96 0.47
N GLU A 32 1.73 -3.14 -0.01
CA GLU A 32 1.34 -2.82 -1.38
C GLU A 32 0.69 -1.45 -1.39
N ILE A 33 1.23 -0.52 -2.19
CA ILE A 33 0.75 0.85 -2.31
C ILE A 33 0.39 1.13 -3.77
N GLY A 34 -0.84 1.54 -4.00
CA GLY A 34 -1.32 1.95 -5.29
C GLY A 34 -0.56 3.17 -5.83
N GLU A 35 -0.15 3.11 -7.09
CA GLU A 35 0.58 4.19 -7.79
C GLU A 35 -0.14 5.55 -7.73
N VAL A 36 -1.48 5.56 -7.65
CA VAL A 36 -2.30 6.79 -7.56
C VAL A 36 -2.93 7.01 -6.18
N SER A 37 -2.57 6.21 -5.15
CA SER A 37 -3.11 6.26 -3.78
C SER A 37 -2.82 7.55 -2.99
N THR A 38 -2.12 8.52 -3.60
CA THR A 38 -1.61 9.76 -2.96
C THR A 38 -0.62 9.57 -1.81
N ILE A 39 -0.33 8.32 -1.43
CA ILE A 39 0.65 7.98 -0.40
C ILE A 39 2.05 8.18 -0.99
N VAL A 40 2.90 8.89 -0.25
CA VAL A 40 4.30 9.09 -0.63
C VAL A 40 5.18 8.05 0.08
N PRO A 41 5.76 7.07 -0.64
CA PRO A 41 6.52 5.97 -0.03
C PRO A 41 7.69 6.43 0.85
N ASP A 42 8.38 7.49 0.44
CA ASP A 42 9.52 8.03 1.19
C ASP A 42 9.08 8.58 2.56
N TYR A 43 7.97 9.35 2.59
CA TYR A 43 7.42 9.85 3.85
C TYR A 43 6.88 8.74 4.74
N LEU A 44 6.30 7.69 4.15
CA LEU A 44 5.83 6.52 4.90
C LEU A 44 7.02 5.79 5.54
N THR A 45 8.11 5.63 4.80
CA THR A 45 9.36 5.02 5.26
C THR A 45 9.99 5.81 6.41
N ASP A 46 10.02 7.14 6.31
CA ASP A 46 10.54 7.98 7.39
C ASP A 46 9.64 7.94 8.63
N CYS A 47 8.32 7.95 8.45
CA CYS A 47 7.38 7.75 9.54
C CYS A 47 7.58 6.39 10.21
N TRP A 48 7.79 5.32 9.45
CA TRP A 48 8.07 3.98 9.97
C TRP A 48 9.35 3.95 10.81
N LYS A 49 10.47 4.50 10.29
CA LYS A 49 11.75 4.58 11.01
C LYS A 49 11.62 5.32 12.35
N TYR A 50 10.80 6.36 12.40
CA TYR A 50 10.51 7.07 13.64
C TYR A 50 9.63 6.25 14.58
N TYR A 51 8.58 5.62 14.04
CA TYR A 51 7.58 4.91 14.83
C TYR A 51 8.13 3.62 15.44
N ARG A 52 8.92 2.83 14.69
CA ARG A 52 9.48 1.55 15.18
C ARG A 52 10.29 1.66 16.46
N LYS A 53 10.99 2.78 16.67
CA LYS A 53 11.76 3.05 17.90
C LYS A 53 10.91 3.16 19.17
N LYS A 54 9.60 3.29 19.04
CA LYS A 54 8.66 3.43 20.15
C LYS A 54 7.93 2.12 20.49
N PHE A 55 8.09 1.08 19.68
CA PHE A 55 7.34 -0.17 19.80
C PHE A 55 8.28 -1.37 19.73
N PRO A 56 8.51 -2.08 20.86
CA PRO A 56 9.43 -3.22 20.90
C PRO A 56 9.15 -4.28 19.83
N LEU A 57 7.88 -4.57 19.55
CA LEU A 57 7.45 -5.58 18.57
C LEU A 57 8.03 -5.38 17.16
N ILE A 58 8.23 -4.13 16.75
CA ILE A 58 8.68 -3.76 15.40
C ILE A 58 10.03 -3.03 15.43
N GLU A 59 10.72 -3.00 16.57
CA GLU A 59 11.91 -2.18 16.80
C GLU A 59 13.01 -2.46 15.77
N HIS A 60 13.13 -3.72 15.34
CA HIS A 60 14.08 -4.16 14.32
C HIS A 60 13.48 -4.34 12.92
N SER A 61 12.15 -4.21 12.81
CA SER A 61 11.37 -4.56 11.61
C SER A 61 11.65 -3.67 10.39
N GLU A 62 11.94 -4.30 9.26
CA GLU A 62 12.07 -3.63 7.96
C GLU A 62 10.69 -3.35 7.34
N LEU A 63 10.54 -2.16 6.74
CA LEU A 63 9.39 -1.85 5.90
C LEU A 63 9.77 -2.00 4.43
N LYS A 64 9.11 -2.93 3.74
CA LYS A 64 9.21 -3.13 2.30
C LYS A 64 7.98 -2.52 1.64
N ILE A 65 8.16 -1.82 0.52
CA ILE A 65 7.07 -1.19 -0.22
C ILE A 65 7.10 -1.72 -1.65
N GLU A 66 5.97 -2.24 -2.09
CA GLU A 66 5.70 -2.63 -3.47
C GLU A 66 4.66 -1.67 -4.08
N ILE A 67 4.97 -1.10 -5.24
CA ILE A 67 4.04 -0.21 -5.93
C ILE A 67 3.15 -1.03 -6.86
N LEU A 68 1.83 -0.89 -6.68
CA LEU A 68 0.84 -1.50 -7.56
C LEU A 68 0.54 -0.54 -8.71
N PRO A 69 0.78 -0.94 -9.98
CA PRO A 69 0.54 -0.07 -11.13
C PRO A 69 -0.94 0.22 -11.28
N ALA A 70 -1.26 1.48 -11.60
CA ALA A 70 -2.65 1.88 -11.76
C ALA A 70 -3.22 1.40 -13.09
N THR A 71 -4.30 0.63 -13.03
CA THR A 71 -4.96 0.05 -14.20
C THR A 71 -6.41 0.52 -14.28
N THR A 72 -6.79 1.08 -15.42
CA THR A 72 -8.16 1.49 -15.72
C THR A 72 -8.80 0.48 -16.67
N TYR A 73 -10.09 0.18 -16.49
CA TYR A 73 -10.90 -0.61 -17.42
C TYR A 73 -11.89 0.28 -18.16
N CYS A 74 -12.04 0.07 -19.47
CA CYS A 74 -13.06 0.71 -20.29
C CYS A 74 -14.26 -0.21 -20.48
N GLU A 75 -15.45 0.27 -20.12
CA GLU A 75 -16.67 -0.54 -20.25
C GLU A 75 -17.13 -0.70 -21.69
N ASP A 76 -16.83 0.29 -22.56
CA ASP A 76 -17.31 0.29 -23.94
C ASP A 76 -16.52 -0.66 -24.84
N CYS A 77 -15.18 -0.69 -24.71
CA CYS A 77 -14.33 -1.58 -25.52
C CYS A 77 -13.78 -2.78 -24.74
N ARG A 78 -14.06 -2.87 -23.43
CA ARG A 78 -13.69 -3.98 -22.53
C ARG A 78 -12.19 -4.25 -22.42
N GLN A 79 -11.37 -3.21 -22.62
CA GLN A 79 -9.92 -3.30 -22.50
C GLN A 79 -9.44 -2.58 -21.25
N THR A 80 -8.33 -3.06 -20.69
CA THR A 80 -7.58 -2.37 -19.64
C THR A 80 -6.43 -1.54 -20.22
N TYR A 81 -6.06 -0.49 -19.51
CA TYR A 81 -4.94 0.38 -19.88
C TYR A 81 -4.29 1.05 -18.66
N PRO A 82 -3.01 1.46 -18.75
CA PRO A 82 -2.33 2.17 -17.67
C PRO A 82 -2.99 3.52 -17.35
N THR A 83 -3.41 3.72 -16.10
CA THR A 83 -4.10 4.95 -15.68
C THR A 83 -3.21 6.16 -15.73
N VAL A 84 -1.95 6.04 -15.31
CA VAL A 84 -1.02 7.19 -15.23
C VAL A 84 -0.71 7.75 -16.62
N GLU A 85 -0.61 6.89 -17.63
CA GLU A 85 -0.28 7.29 -19.00
C GLU A 85 -1.48 7.93 -19.73
N PHE A 86 -2.68 7.36 -19.58
CA PHE A 86 -3.85 7.74 -20.39
C PHE A 86 -4.98 8.43 -19.61
N GLY A 87 -4.89 8.46 -18.28
CA GLY A 87 -5.91 9.04 -17.40
C GLY A 87 -7.25 8.29 -17.47
N ARG A 88 -8.34 9.05 -17.64
CA ARG A 88 -9.72 8.52 -17.70
C ARG A 88 -10.28 8.40 -19.11
N GLN A 89 -9.46 8.66 -20.14
CA GLN A 89 -9.89 8.52 -21.52
C GLN A 89 -9.26 7.28 -22.14
N CYS A 90 -10.11 6.34 -22.57
CA CYS A 90 -9.65 5.10 -23.16
C CYS A 90 -8.77 5.37 -24.40
N PRO A 91 -7.52 4.87 -24.45
CA PRO A 91 -6.64 5.12 -25.60
C PRO A 91 -7.14 4.42 -26.87
N TYR A 92 -7.89 3.33 -26.73
CA TYR A 92 -8.34 2.47 -27.83
C TYR A 92 -9.62 2.98 -28.52
N CYS A 93 -10.65 3.35 -27.76
CA CYS A 93 -11.94 3.77 -28.31
C CYS A 93 -12.32 5.23 -28.00
N LYS A 94 -11.47 5.97 -27.27
CA LYS A 94 -11.67 7.37 -26.84
C LYS A 94 -12.86 7.60 -25.90
N SER A 95 -13.53 6.54 -25.47
CA SER A 95 -14.61 6.63 -24.49
C SER A 95 -14.12 7.13 -23.13
N PRO A 96 -14.89 7.99 -22.46
CA PRO A 96 -14.68 8.35 -21.06
C PRO A 96 -15.29 7.33 -20.08
N ASN A 97 -16.06 6.35 -20.57
CA ASN A 97 -16.76 5.36 -19.75
C ASN A 97 -15.78 4.30 -19.22
N THR A 98 -15.02 4.72 -18.19
CA THR A 98 -13.90 3.97 -17.66
C THR A 98 -13.83 4.13 -16.14
N TYR A 99 -13.30 3.11 -15.45
CA TYR A 99 -13.12 3.14 -14.00
C TYR A 99 -11.79 2.50 -13.60
N LEU A 100 -11.23 2.97 -12.49
CA LEU A 100 -9.99 2.43 -11.92
C LEU A 100 -10.25 1.03 -11.36
N VAL A 101 -9.46 0.06 -11.79
CA VAL A 101 -9.53 -1.33 -11.32
C VAL A 101 -8.61 -1.54 -10.12
N CYS A 102 -7.40 -1.00 -10.20
CA CYS A 102 -6.42 -1.04 -9.13
C CYS A 102 -5.44 0.14 -9.25
N GLY A 103 -4.67 0.38 -8.19
CA GLY A 103 -3.68 1.46 -8.09
C GLY A 103 -4.03 2.54 -7.07
N ASP A 104 -5.07 2.38 -6.26
CA ASP A 104 -5.47 3.33 -5.18
C ASP A 104 -5.43 2.69 -3.79
N GLU A 105 -4.97 1.43 -3.69
CA GLU A 105 -5.00 0.65 -2.47
C GLU A 105 -3.80 0.91 -1.55
N CYS A 106 -3.94 0.52 -0.28
CA CYS A 106 -2.84 0.41 0.67
C CYS A 106 -3.06 -0.84 1.53
N ASN A 107 -2.36 -1.93 1.21
CA ASN A 107 -2.57 -3.23 1.84
C ASN A 107 -1.30 -3.71 2.55
N ILE A 108 -1.47 -4.47 3.64
CA ILE A 108 -0.39 -5.28 4.20
C ILE A 108 -0.38 -6.60 3.42
N LYS A 109 0.61 -6.79 2.57
CA LYS A 109 0.77 -7.99 1.75
C LYS A 109 1.34 -9.15 2.57
N GLU A 110 2.35 -8.85 3.38
CA GLU A 110 3.10 -9.86 4.11
C GLU A 110 3.61 -9.31 5.45
N ILE A 111 3.63 -10.19 6.45
CA ILE A 111 4.26 -9.96 7.74
C ILE A 111 5.19 -11.16 7.96
N GLU A 112 6.49 -10.89 8.02
CA GLU A 112 7.52 -11.89 8.29
C GLU A 112 7.84 -11.89 9.78
N ALA A 113 7.60 -13.01 10.44
CA ALA A 113 8.00 -13.23 11.83
C ALA A 113 9.50 -13.54 11.91
N GLN A 114 10.10 -13.28 13.08
CA GLN A 114 11.48 -13.66 13.38
C GLN A 114 11.57 -15.03 14.04
#